data_AF-A0A1H8NDQ2-F1
#
_entry.id   AF-A0A1H8NDQ2-F1
#
_cell.length_a   1.000
_cell.length_b   1.000
_cell.length_c   1.000
_cell.angle_alpha   90.00
_cell.angle_beta   90.00
_cell.angle_gamma   90.00
#
_symmetry.space_group_name_H-M   'P 1'
#
loop_
_entity.id
_entity.type
_entity.pdbx_description
1 polymer ?
#
loop_
_entity_poly.entity_id
_entity_poly.type
_entity_poly.pdbx_seq_one_letter_code
_entity_poly.pdbx_strand_id
1 'polypeptide(L)'
;MKKLALAICLLVVSIAAQAQFEKGKMILNPSVTGLDFSYSKNDKAKFGIGAQAGTFLADGIALMVNVGADWSKPVDEYTLGTGMRFYFNSTGVYLGGGLDWNRFRWSGGHHQTDWGLGIEAGYAYFLSRTVTIEPAVYYKWRFNDSDMSRFGVKVGFGFYF
;
A
#
# COMPACT_ATOMS: atom_id res chain seq x y z
N MET A 1 -10.51 -29.58 -20.62
CA MET A 1 -9.35 -28.85 -21.19
C MET A 1 -9.15 -27.45 -20.61
N LYS A 2 -10.20 -26.65 -20.36
CA LYS A 2 -10.06 -25.29 -19.78
C LYS A 2 -9.42 -25.23 -18.37
N LYS A 3 -9.68 -26.23 -17.51
CA LYS A 3 -9.13 -26.30 -16.14
C LYS A 3 -7.62 -26.58 -16.09
N LEU A 4 -7.09 -27.30 -17.09
CA LEU A 4 -5.68 -27.72 -17.15
C LEU A 4 -4.80 -26.59 -17.71
N ALA A 5 -5.31 -25.84 -18.69
CA ALA A 5 -4.67 -24.61 -19.16
C ALA A 5 -4.61 -23.54 -18.06
N LEU A 6 -5.66 -23.43 -17.24
CA LEU A 6 -5.70 -22.48 -16.12
C LEU A 6 -4.70 -22.87 -15.01
N ALA A 7 -4.55 -24.17 -14.73
CA ALA A 7 -3.55 -24.68 -13.78
C ALA A 7 -2.11 -24.49 -14.29
N ILE A 8 -1.86 -24.70 -15.58
CA ILE A 8 -0.53 -24.46 -16.19
C ILE A 8 -0.21 -22.96 -16.23
N CYS A 9 -1.18 -22.10 -16.55
CA CYS A 9 -1.00 -20.65 -16.45
C CYS A 9 -0.71 -20.22 -15.00
N LEU A 10 -1.43 -20.75 -14.01
CA LEU A 10 -1.16 -20.48 -12.60
C LEU A 10 0.26 -20.92 -12.19
N LEU A 11 0.73 -22.08 -12.67
CA LEU A 11 2.08 -22.60 -12.40
C LEU A 11 3.20 -21.79 -13.09
N VAL A 12 2.97 -21.32 -14.31
CA VAL A 12 3.95 -20.49 -15.04
C VAL A 12 3.99 -19.06 -14.46
N VAL A 13 2.87 -18.56 -13.93
CA VAL A 13 2.79 -17.27 -13.23
C VAL A 13 3.47 -17.33 -11.86
N SER A 14 3.37 -18.45 -11.13
CA SER A 14 4.05 -18.58 -9.82
C SER A 14 5.57 -18.70 -9.92
N ILE A 15 6.13 -19.24 -11.02
CA ILE A 15 7.58 -19.23 -11.25
C ILE A 15 8.09 -17.81 -11.57
N ALA A 16 7.27 -16.99 -12.26
CA ALA A 16 7.64 -15.60 -12.55
C ALA A 16 7.63 -14.70 -11.31
N ALA A 17 6.76 -14.99 -10.34
CA ALA A 17 6.69 -14.26 -9.07
C ALA A 17 7.98 -14.34 -8.24
N GLN A 18 8.73 -15.44 -8.32
CA GLN A 18 9.97 -15.60 -7.55
C GLN A 18 11.08 -14.60 -7.94
N ALA A 19 11.20 -14.23 -9.22
CA ALA A 19 12.28 -13.36 -9.69
C ALA A 19 12.04 -11.87 -9.43
N GLN A 20 10.78 -11.47 -9.16
CA GLN A 20 10.41 -10.06 -8.99
C GLN A 20 10.68 -9.54 -7.57
N PHE A 21 10.85 -10.43 -6.59
CA PHE A 21 11.12 -10.10 -5.20
C PHE A 21 12.58 -10.28 -4.79
N GLU A 22 13.50 -10.39 -5.75
CA GLU A 22 14.93 -10.56 -5.48
C GLU A 22 15.59 -9.29 -4.95
N LYS A 23 16.61 -9.47 -4.12
CA LYS A 23 17.47 -8.37 -3.64
C LYS A 23 17.98 -7.50 -4.80
N GLY A 24 17.87 -6.19 -4.64
CA GLY A 24 18.34 -5.17 -5.59
C GLY A 24 17.29 -4.70 -6.59
N LYS A 25 16.10 -5.32 -6.61
CA LYS A 25 14.99 -4.88 -7.45
C LYS A 25 14.37 -3.59 -6.95
N MET A 26 13.82 -2.80 -7.86
CA MET A 26 13.04 -1.61 -7.53
C MET A 26 11.57 -1.88 -7.73
N ILE A 27 10.75 -1.37 -6.82
CA ILE A 27 9.29 -1.43 -6.89
C ILE A 27 8.72 -0.03 -6.91
N LEU A 28 7.78 0.19 -7.81
CA LEU A 28 6.97 1.39 -7.88
C LEU A 28 5.50 0.99 -7.82
N ASN A 29 4.78 1.48 -6.83
CA ASN A 29 3.42 1.09 -6.51
C ASN A 29 2.51 2.34 -6.42
N PRO A 30 2.08 2.90 -7.56
CA PRO A 30 0.94 3.80 -7.58
C PRO A 30 -0.30 3.08 -7.04
N SER A 31 -1.05 3.74 -6.18
CA SER A 31 -2.23 3.21 -5.53
C SER A 31 -3.30 4.27 -5.39
N VAL A 32 -4.55 3.83 -5.41
CA VAL A 32 -5.69 4.69 -5.14
C VAL A 32 -6.35 4.23 -3.85
N THR A 33 -6.59 5.18 -2.95
CA THR A 33 -7.27 5.01 -1.66
C THR A 33 -8.65 5.64 -1.82
N GLY A 34 -9.69 4.84 -2.04
CA GLY A 34 -11.03 5.39 -2.37
C GLY A 34 -12.17 4.77 -1.58
N LEU A 35 -11.86 3.78 -0.76
CA LEU A 35 -12.83 2.96 -0.04
C LEU A 35 -12.40 2.86 1.43
N ASP A 36 -12.17 4.02 2.05
CA ASP A 36 -11.96 4.09 3.48
C ASP A 36 -13.32 3.96 4.17
N PHE A 37 -13.64 2.74 4.60
CA PHE A 37 -14.72 2.50 5.56
C PHE A 37 -14.25 2.97 6.93
N SER A 38 -14.18 4.29 7.12
CA SER A 38 -13.94 4.88 8.43
C SER A 38 -15.13 4.53 9.34
N TYR A 39 -14.88 3.72 10.37
CA TYR A 39 -15.86 3.39 11.41
C TYR A 39 -16.03 4.57 12.39
N SER A 40 -16.27 5.77 11.86
CA SER A 40 -16.59 6.94 12.66
C SER A 40 -17.79 7.63 12.02
N LYS A 41 -18.83 7.83 12.83
CA LYS A 41 -20.26 8.00 12.50
C LYS A 41 -20.66 9.15 11.53
N ASN A 42 -19.74 9.80 10.82
CA ASN A 42 -20.06 10.99 10.04
C ASN A 42 -19.28 11.22 8.73
N ASP A 43 -18.37 10.34 8.30
CA ASP A 43 -17.47 10.70 7.20
C ASP A 43 -17.82 10.08 5.84
N LYS A 44 -17.98 10.97 4.87
CA LYS A 44 -18.21 10.68 3.45
C LYS A 44 -17.01 9.96 2.85
N ALA A 45 -17.24 9.13 1.84
CA ALA A 45 -16.19 8.45 1.07
C ALA A 45 -15.05 9.43 0.70
N LYS A 46 -13.84 9.12 1.16
CA LYS A 46 -12.63 9.92 0.89
C LYS A 46 -11.90 9.30 -0.30
N PHE A 47 -11.54 10.15 -1.24
CA PHE A 47 -10.73 9.78 -2.39
C PHE A 47 -9.34 10.37 -2.21
N GLY A 48 -8.36 9.50 -2.27
CA GLY A 48 -6.96 9.80 -2.20
C GLY A 48 -6.19 9.01 -3.24
N ILE A 49 -5.02 9.55 -3.55
CA ILE A 49 -4.04 8.89 -4.37
C ILE A 49 -2.76 8.76 -3.57
N GLY A 50 -2.08 7.65 -3.75
CA GLY A 50 -0.78 7.42 -3.18
C GLY A 50 0.16 6.80 -4.20
N ALA A 51 1.45 7.03 -4.02
CA ALA A 51 2.48 6.28 -4.69
C ALA A 51 3.45 5.78 -3.64
N GLN A 52 3.86 4.53 -3.76
CA GLN A 52 4.86 3.93 -2.88
C GLN A 52 6.01 3.49 -3.75
N ALA A 53 7.24 3.87 -3.42
CA ALA A 53 8.41 3.49 -4.19
C ALA A 53 9.46 2.91 -3.24
N GLY A 54 10.14 1.86 -3.67
CA GLY A 54 11.04 1.13 -2.79
C GLY A 54 12.06 0.28 -3.52
N THR A 55 12.95 -0.31 -2.74
CA THR A 55 13.94 -1.27 -3.23
C THR A 55 13.98 -2.50 -2.34
N PHE A 56 14.17 -3.66 -2.95
CA PHE A 56 14.35 -4.93 -2.25
C PHE A 56 15.75 -4.98 -1.65
N LEU A 57 15.83 -4.90 -0.32
CA LEU A 57 17.10 -5.02 0.41
C LEU A 57 17.54 -6.48 0.58
N ALA A 58 16.56 -7.38 0.59
CA ALA A 58 16.74 -8.82 0.63
C ALA A 58 15.59 -9.50 -0.13
N ASP A 59 15.71 -10.80 -0.35
CA ASP A 59 14.67 -11.56 -1.02
C ASP A 59 13.37 -11.50 -0.22
N GLY A 60 12.32 -10.95 -0.84
CA GLY A 60 11.03 -10.72 -0.21
C GLY A 60 10.98 -9.53 0.76
N ILE A 61 12.07 -8.79 1.01
CA ILE A 61 12.06 -7.63 1.92
C ILE A 61 12.34 -6.34 1.14
N ALA A 62 11.31 -5.51 0.98
CA ALA A 62 11.41 -4.20 0.36
C ALA A 62 11.37 -3.09 1.39
N LEU A 63 12.29 -2.13 1.27
CA LEU A 63 12.18 -0.83 1.94
C LEU A 63 11.35 0.09 1.04
N MET A 64 10.29 0.68 1.58
CA MET A 64 9.31 1.50 0.88
C MET A 64 9.29 2.92 1.43
N VAL A 65 9.13 3.88 0.53
CA VAL A 65 8.76 5.26 0.82
C VAL A 65 7.37 5.48 0.25
N ASN A 66 6.49 6.02 1.07
CA ASN A 66 5.08 6.22 0.74
C ASN A 66 4.83 7.72 0.63
N VAL A 67 4.17 8.15 -0.43
CA VAL A 67 3.67 9.51 -0.58
C VAL A 67 2.20 9.43 -0.96
N GLY A 68 1.37 10.25 -0.33
CA GLY A 68 -0.06 10.26 -0.56
C GLY A 68 -0.64 11.66 -0.42
N ALA A 69 -1.65 11.92 -1.23
CA ALA A 69 -2.50 13.09 -1.11
C ALA A 69 -3.95 12.62 -1.06
N ASP A 70 -4.59 12.84 0.09
CA ASP A 70 -6.00 12.55 0.28
C ASP A 70 -6.79 13.86 0.14
N TRP A 71 -7.73 13.90 -0.79
CA TRP A 71 -8.62 15.05 -0.98
C TRP A 71 -9.92 14.80 -0.23
N SER A 72 -10.03 15.40 0.95
CA SER A 72 -11.27 15.41 1.72
C SER A 72 -11.74 16.85 1.85
N LYS A 73 -12.98 17.18 1.47
CA LYS A 73 -13.51 18.53 1.78
C LYS A 73 -13.85 18.57 3.27
N PRO A 74 -13.21 19.41 4.12
CA PRO A 74 -12.43 20.63 3.84
C PRO A 74 -10.91 20.59 4.18
N VAL A 75 -10.26 19.42 4.25
CA VAL A 75 -8.87 19.24 4.66
C VAL A 75 -8.08 18.43 3.63
N ASP A 76 -7.03 19.04 3.04
CA ASP A 76 -6.06 18.33 2.22
C ASP A 76 -5.00 17.69 3.12
N GLU A 77 -4.92 16.36 3.10
CA GLU A 77 -3.99 15.58 3.92
C GLU A 77 -2.85 15.05 3.05
N TYR A 78 -1.62 15.48 3.34
CA TYR A 78 -0.42 14.96 2.69
C TYR A 78 0.22 13.92 3.62
N THR A 79 0.28 12.68 3.16
CA THR A 79 0.97 11.59 3.84
C THR A 79 2.35 11.44 3.24
N LEU A 80 3.39 11.45 4.07
CA LEU A 80 4.73 11.02 3.70
C LEU A 80 5.17 9.97 4.71
N GLY A 81 5.33 8.74 4.29
CA GLY A 81 5.67 7.63 5.17
C GLY A 81 6.91 6.89 4.68
N THR A 82 7.49 6.12 5.57
CA THR A 82 8.49 5.11 5.22
C THR A 82 8.17 3.83 5.95
N GLY A 83 8.44 2.70 5.32
CA GLY A 83 8.11 1.41 5.88
C GLY A 83 8.86 0.29 5.19
N MET A 84 8.62 -0.93 5.65
CA MET A 84 9.12 -2.13 5.01
C MET A 84 7.94 -2.99 4.60
N ARG A 85 8.08 -3.70 3.48
CA ARG A 85 7.14 -4.72 3.01
C ARG A 85 7.86 -6.06 2.93
N PHE A 86 7.21 -7.07 3.48
CA PHE A 86 7.59 -8.47 3.45
C PHE A 86 6.67 -9.20 2.49
N TYR A 87 7.21 -9.68 1.38
CA TYR A 87 6.52 -10.44 0.35
C TYR A 87 6.76 -11.94 0.55
N PHE A 88 5.69 -12.71 0.52
CA PHE A 88 5.73 -14.16 0.57
C PHE A 88 5.76 -14.72 -0.85
N ASN A 89 6.96 -15.03 -1.34
CA ASN A 89 7.19 -15.51 -2.71
C ASN A 89 6.33 -16.71 -3.13
N SER A 90 5.93 -17.59 -2.19
CA SER A 90 5.08 -18.75 -2.49
C SER A 90 3.61 -18.43 -2.78
N THR A 91 3.09 -17.33 -2.24
CA THR A 91 1.64 -17.01 -2.32
C THR A 91 1.37 -15.66 -2.97
N GLY A 92 2.35 -14.76 -3.06
CA GLY A 92 2.16 -13.38 -3.53
C GLY A 92 1.52 -12.45 -2.50
N VAL A 93 1.21 -12.95 -1.29
CA VAL A 93 0.77 -12.13 -0.16
C VAL A 93 1.94 -11.26 0.30
N TYR A 94 1.66 -10.03 0.72
CA TYR A 94 2.64 -9.17 1.36
C TYR A 94 2.09 -8.52 2.63
N LEU A 95 2.98 -8.27 3.57
CA LEU A 95 2.72 -7.56 4.81
C LEU A 95 3.67 -6.36 4.89
N GLY A 96 3.12 -5.17 5.03
CA GLY A 96 3.88 -3.95 5.22
C GLY A 96 3.68 -3.37 6.62
N GLY A 97 4.71 -2.70 7.12
CA GLY A 97 4.68 -1.97 8.36
C GLY A 97 5.61 -0.77 8.28
N GLY A 98 5.15 0.39 8.72
CA GLY A 98 5.90 1.63 8.57
C GLY A 98 5.43 2.73 9.52
N LEU A 99 6.23 3.78 9.53
CA LEU A 99 5.88 5.04 10.18
C LEU A 99 5.38 5.98 9.10
N ASP A 100 4.14 6.43 9.25
CA ASP A 100 3.56 7.43 8.39
C ASP A 100 3.67 8.78 9.09
N TRP A 101 4.21 9.76 8.37
CA TRP A 101 4.24 11.14 8.79
C TRP A 101 3.15 11.90 8.04
N ASN A 102 2.09 12.27 8.75
CA ASN A 102 0.95 12.96 8.13
C ASN A 102 1.06 14.45 8.41
N ARG A 103 1.10 15.25 7.34
CA ARG A 103 1.03 16.71 7.41
C ARG A 103 -0.37 17.15 6.96
N PHE A 104 -1.16 17.62 7.93
CA PHE A 104 -2.47 18.20 7.68
C PHE A 104 -2.31 19.67 7.28
N ARG A 105 -2.82 20.06 6.10
CA ARG A 105 -3.00 21.47 5.74
C ARG A 105 -4.46 21.84 5.97
N TRP A 106 -4.75 22.43 7.12
CA TRP A 106 -6.03 23.10 7.35
C TRP A 106 -6.08 24.45 6.64
N SER A 107 -7.18 24.74 5.95
CA SER A 107 -7.51 26.09 5.45
C SER A 107 -7.86 27.00 6.63
N GLY A 108 -6.83 27.41 7.39
CA GLY A 108 -6.99 28.19 8.63
C GLY A 108 -5.72 28.40 9.47
N GLY A 109 -4.55 27.89 9.08
CA GLY A 109 -3.27 28.29 9.68
C GLY A 109 -2.76 27.49 10.88
N HIS A 110 -3.45 26.42 11.29
CA HIS A 110 -2.93 25.51 12.33
C HIS A 110 -2.14 24.35 11.70
N HIS A 111 -0.88 24.22 12.12
CA HIS A 111 0.03 23.15 11.70
C HIS A 111 0.00 22.06 12.76
N GLN A 112 -0.59 20.91 12.46
CA GLN A 112 -0.49 19.73 13.33
C GLN A 112 0.27 18.63 12.60
N THR A 113 1.29 18.14 13.29
CA THR A 113 2.25 17.16 12.79
C THR A 113 2.01 15.88 13.57
N ASP A 114 1.24 14.95 13.00
CA ASP A 114 0.92 13.69 13.68
C ASP A 114 1.76 12.55 13.13
N TRP A 115 2.21 11.70 14.06
CA TRP A 115 2.98 10.50 13.78
C TRP A 115 2.05 9.30 13.93
N GLY A 116 2.04 8.43 12.92
CA GLY A 116 1.25 7.21 12.91
C GLY A 116 2.12 6.01 12.61
N LEU A 117 1.68 4.85 13.10
CA LEU A 117 2.17 3.56 12.67
C LEU A 117 1.16 2.98 11.68
N GLY A 118 1.59 2.77 10.44
CA GLY A 118 0.81 2.15 9.39
C GLY A 118 1.21 0.69 9.24
N ILE A 119 0.26 -0.22 9.43
CA ILE A 119 0.40 -1.61 8.96
C ILE A 119 -0.46 -1.81 7.73
N GLU A 120 0.00 -2.63 6.80
CA GLU A 120 -0.74 -2.99 5.61
C GLU A 120 -0.58 -4.48 5.33
N ALA A 121 -1.62 -5.08 4.77
CA ALA A 121 -1.60 -6.45 4.30
C ALA A 121 -2.27 -6.46 2.94
N GLY A 122 -1.61 -7.04 1.95
CA GLY A 122 -2.12 -7.07 0.60
C GLY A 122 -1.73 -8.33 -0.13
N TYR A 123 -2.22 -8.42 -1.36
CA TYR A 123 -1.96 -9.53 -2.24
C TYR A 123 -1.47 -9.00 -3.59
N ALA A 124 -0.26 -9.34 -3.99
CA ALA A 124 0.31 -8.98 -5.27
C ALA A 124 -0.11 -10.01 -6.34
N TYR A 125 -1.08 -9.64 -7.15
CA TYR A 125 -1.53 -10.43 -8.29
C TYR A 125 -0.78 -10.01 -9.56
N PHE A 126 0.10 -10.88 -10.06
CA PHE A 126 0.89 -10.63 -11.26
C PHE A 126 0.03 -10.70 -12.52
N LEU A 127 -0.16 -9.55 -13.18
CA LEU A 127 -0.77 -9.49 -14.52
C LEU A 127 0.28 -9.82 -15.58
N SER A 128 1.51 -9.37 -15.35
CA SER A 128 2.65 -9.49 -16.25
C SER A 128 3.95 -9.67 -15.44
N ARG A 129 5.05 -9.99 -16.14
CA ARG A 129 6.41 -10.12 -15.57
C ARG A 129 6.96 -8.86 -14.89
N THR A 130 6.31 -7.71 -15.08
CA THR A 130 6.72 -6.42 -14.50
C THR A 130 5.55 -5.68 -13.86
N VAL A 131 4.31 -6.15 -14.00
CA VAL A 131 3.11 -5.43 -13.55
C VAL A 131 2.25 -6.35 -12.68
N THR A 132 1.88 -5.83 -11.51
CA THR A 132 0.97 -6.46 -10.56
C THR A 132 -0.21 -5.55 -10.26
N ILE A 133 -1.31 -6.15 -9.85
CA ILE A 133 -2.40 -5.49 -9.15
C ILE A 133 -2.30 -5.91 -7.68
N GLU A 134 -2.28 -4.92 -6.79
CA GLU A 134 -2.04 -5.08 -5.35
C GLU A 134 -3.24 -4.54 -4.55
N PRO A 135 -4.35 -5.29 -4.41
CA PRO A 135 -5.33 -4.99 -3.38
C PRO A 135 -4.68 -5.13 -2.00
N ALA A 136 -4.79 -4.07 -1.20
CA ALA A 136 -4.30 -4.04 0.17
C ALA A 136 -5.36 -3.48 1.11
N VAL A 137 -5.42 -4.05 2.30
CA VAL A 137 -6.04 -3.44 3.46
C VAL A 137 -4.94 -2.79 4.29
N TYR A 138 -5.24 -1.63 4.86
CA TYR A 138 -4.28 -0.94 5.70
C TYR A 138 -4.96 -0.47 6.98
N TYR A 139 -4.19 -0.47 8.06
CA TYR A 139 -4.60 0.01 9.36
C TYR A 139 -3.55 0.99 9.86
N LYS A 140 -3.96 2.26 10.00
CA LYS A 140 -3.12 3.32 10.56
C LYS A 140 -3.51 3.54 12.01
N TRP A 141 -2.61 3.21 12.92
CA TRP A 141 -2.71 3.54 14.33
C TRP A 141 -2.05 4.90 14.57
N ARG A 142 -2.77 5.85 15.16
CA ARG A 142 -2.24 7.15 15.58
C ARG A 142 -1.96 7.14 17.09
N PHE A 143 -0.78 7.59 17.50
CA PHE A 143 -0.37 7.59 18.91
C PHE A 143 -0.96 8.72 19.74
N ASN A 144 -1.30 9.85 19.12
CA ASN A 144 -1.65 11.08 19.85
C ASN A 144 -3.15 11.21 20.17
N ASP A 145 -4.02 10.54 19.40
CA ASP A 145 -5.47 10.56 19.64
C ASP A 145 -6.08 9.22 19.19
N SER A 146 -6.59 8.43 20.14
CA SER A 146 -7.03 7.04 19.93
C SER A 146 -8.27 6.94 19.04
N ASP A 147 -9.05 8.02 18.89
CA ASP A 147 -10.29 8.05 18.11
C ASP A 147 -10.07 8.18 16.59
N MET A 148 -8.82 8.29 16.15
CA MET A 148 -8.49 8.55 14.75
C MET A 148 -7.70 7.42 14.07
N SER A 149 -7.79 6.20 14.64
CA SER A 149 -7.35 4.98 13.96
C SER A 149 -8.17 4.76 12.68
N ARG A 150 -7.49 4.50 11.56
CA ARG A 150 -8.15 4.35 10.25
C ARG A 150 -7.90 2.97 9.68
N PHE A 151 -8.98 2.28 9.37
CA PHE A 151 -8.97 1.10 8.50
C PHE A 151 -9.45 1.52 7.11
N GLY A 152 -8.72 1.09 6.09
CA GLY A 152 -9.05 1.41 4.71
C GLY A 152 -8.63 0.31 3.75
N VAL A 153 -9.25 0.34 2.56
CA VAL A 153 -8.88 -0.54 1.46
C VAL A 153 -8.31 0.31 0.34
N LYS A 154 -7.19 -0.15 -0.21
CA LYS A 154 -6.54 0.45 -1.36
C LYS A 154 -6.30 -0.57 -2.44
N VAL A 155 -6.27 -0.09 -3.68
CA VAL A 155 -5.88 -0.91 -4.82
C VAL A 155 -4.68 -0.24 -5.46
N GLY A 156 -3.54 -0.93 -5.41
CA GLY A 156 -2.28 -0.53 -6.01
C GLY A 156 -2.01 -1.27 -7.31
N PHE A 157 -1.08 -0.73 -8.09
CA PHE A 157 -0.44 -1.42 -9.19
C PHE A 157 1.06 -1.45 -8.94
N GLY A 158 1.67 -2.60 -8.73
CA GLY A 158 3.11 -2.71 -8.50
C GLY A 158 3.86 -2.94 -9.81
N PHE A 159 4.78 -2.04 -10.13
CA PHE A 159 5.72 -2.12 -11.23
C PHE A 159 7.10 -2.51 -10.72
N TYR A 160 7.64 -3.59 -11.25
CA TYR A 160 8.91 -4.19 -10.82
C TYR A 160 9.97 -4.01 -11.90
N PHE A 161 11.15 -3.51 -11.51
CA PHE A 161 12.30 -3.23 -12.39
C PHE A 161 13.55 -3.96 -11.87
#